data_AF-A0A9E4AW79-F1
#
_entry.id   AF-A0A9E4AW79-F1
#
_cell.length_a   1.000
_cell.length_b   1.000
_cell.length_c   1.000
_cell.angle_alpha   90.00
_cell.angle_beta   90.00
_cell.angle_gamma   90.00
#
_symmetry.space_group_name_H-M   'P 1'
#
loop_
_entity.id
_entity.type
_entity.pdbx_description
1 polymer ?
#
loop_
_entity_poly.entity_id
_entity_poly.type
_entity_poly.pdbx_seq_one_letter_code
_entity_poly.pdbx_strand_id
1 'polypeptide(L)'
;MQNERNRLRAAHEDAVRKHDPRQLETALTDKLMGTWQFLDIEVAEGDVSEEIAALKYKRHVMTRQNLTLDFFMDRNVFRRYRGKNGDTEVTGSFKISSRRYGDESFPYLRVFRDTGLPLYDFLTNMSTSRLKNQDNVSMRAAEDNWLGVSVTDDKLYLTMYGKMELTPNGWARSGGIRCIFQRAK
;
A
#
# COMPACT_ATOMS: atom_id res chain seq x y z
N MET A 1 35.51 27.06 -10.15
CA MET A 1 34.79 25.94 -10.81
C MET A 1 34.82 24.63 -10.00
N GLN A 2 35.95 24.22 -9.38
CA GLN A 2 36.01 22.95 -8.63
C GLN A 2 35.14 22.90 -7.36
N ASN A 3 35.02 24.01 -6.61
CA ASN A 3 34.18 24.08 -5.41
C ASN A 3 32.67 23.95 -5.70
N GLU A 4 32.22 24.52 -6.82
CA GLU A 4 30.81 24.42 -7.25
C GLU A 4 30.48 22.98 -7.64
N ARG A 5 31.40 22.32 -8.35
CA ARG A 5 31.27 20.92 -8.75
C ARG A 5 31.27 19.96 -7.54
N ASN A 6 32.06 20.26 -6.51
CA ASN A 6 32.10 19.51 -5.26
C ASN A 6 30.83 19.73 -4.41
N ARG A 7 30.29 20.95 -4.36
CA ARG A 7 29.00 21.24 -3.71
C ARG A 7 27.83 20.52 -4.39
N LEU A 8 27.78 20.55 -5.71
CA LEU A 8 26.75 19.84 -6.48
C LEU A 8 26.87 18.31 -6.31
N ARG A 9 28.09 17.76 -6.25
CA ARG A 9 28.31 16.35 -5.90
C ARG A 9 27.84 16.02 -4.49
N ALA A 10 28.19 16.81 -3.49
CA ALA A 10 27.78 16.59 -2.11
C ALA A 10 26.25 16.70 -1.96
N ALA A 11 25.61 17.68 -2.60
CA ALA A 11 24.15 17.82 -2.61
C ALA A 11 23.46 16.64 -3.33
N HIS A 12 24.05 16.15 -4.42
CA HIS A 12 23.57 14.97 -5.12
C HIS A 12 23.76 13.69 -4.29
N GLU A 13 24.91 13.52 -3.63
CA GLU A 13 25.19 12.38 -2.75
C GLU A 13 24.31 12.40 -1.49
N ASP A 14 24.03 13.57 -0.91
CA ASP A 14 23.08 13.71 0.20
C ASP A 14 21.63 13.50 -0.24
N ALA A 15 21.25 13.92 -1.45
CA ALA A 15 19.95 13.57 -2.05
C ALA A 15 19.86 12.06 -2.26
N VAL A 16 20.92 11.42 -2.77
CA VAL A 16 21.00 9.97 -2.95
C VAL A 16 20.94 9.23 -1.61
N ARG A 17 21.56 9.74 -0.53
CA ARG A 17 21.45 9.17 0.83
C ARG A 17 20.06 9.35 1.43
N LYS A 18 19.45 10.53 1.28
CA LYS A 18 18.05 10.78 1.70
C LYS A 18 17.06 9.90 0.94
N HIS A 19 17.41 9.49 -0.26
CA HIS A 19 16.64 8.56 -1.10
C HIS A 19 17.22 7.14 -1.12
N ASP A 20 18.02 6.73 -0.12
CA ASP A 20 18.49 5.34 -0.01
C ASP A 20 17.28 4.43 0.23
N PRO A 21 16.92 3.57 -0.74
CA PRO A 21 15.75 2.71 -0.62
C PRO A 21 15.82 1.79 0.60
N ARG A 22 17.02 1.41 1.06
CA ARG A 22 17.18 0.51 2.22
C ARG A 22 16.83 1.19 3.54
N GLN A 23 17.21 2.46 3.70
CA GLN A 23 16.87 3.24 4.89
C GLN A 23 15.36 3.50 4.95
N LEU A 24 14.77 3.86 3.81
CA LEU A 24 13.32 4.01 3.68
C LEU A 24 12.58 2.70 3.99
N GLU A 25 13.02 1.58 3.42
CA GLU A 25 12.41 0.26 3.66
C GLU A 25 12.50 -0.14 5.14
N THR A 26 13.61 0.15 5.81
CA THR A 26 13.80 -0.15 7.24
C THR A 26 12.89 0.72 8.10
N ALA A 27 12.91 2.04 7.89
CA ALA A 27 12.07 2.98 8.65
C ALA A 27 10.57 2.69 8.47
N LEU A 28 10.13 2.36 7.26
CA LEU A 28 8.75 1.95 7.00
C LEU A 28 8.43 0.61 7.66
N THR A 29 9.38 -0.34 7.69
CA THR A 29 9.15 -1.63 8.35
C THR A 29 8.92 -1.44 9.83
N ASP A 30 9.79 -0.66 10.50
CA ASP A 30 9.70 -0.41 11.94
C ASP A 30 8.38 0.28 12.29
N LYS A 31 7.97 1.26 11.49
CA LYS A 31 6.66 1.92 11.66
C LYS A 31 5.48 1.00 11.36
N LEU A 32 5.60 0.09 10.41
CA LEU A 32 4.52 -0.83 10.05
C LEU A 32 4.22 -1.87 11.13
N MET A 33 5.19 -2.20 11.99
CA MET A 33 5.02 -3.23 13.03
C MET A 33 3.88 -2.92 13.98
N GLY A 34 3.19 -3.96 14.44
CA GLY A 34 2.08 -3.91 15.36
C GLY A 34 0.72 -4.11 14.69
N THR A 35 -0.32 -3.93 15.50
CA THR A 35 -1.70 -4.17 15.11
C THR A 35 -2.40 -2.88 14.67
N TRP A 36 -3.19 -3.01 13.62
CA TRP A 36 -3.88 -1.94 12.92
C TRP A 36 -5.35 -2.30 12.79
N GLN A 37 -6.23 -1.41 13.20
CA GLN A 37 -7.67 -1.54 13.08
C GLN A 37 -8.17 -0.74 11.89
N PHE A 38 -9.02 -1.36 11.07
CA PHE A 38 -9.62 -0.71 9.91
C PHE A 38 -10.46 0.49 10.35
N LEU A 39 -10.29 1.60 9.64
CA LEU A 39 -11.00 2.83 9.87
C LEU A 39 -11.95 3.12 8.70
N ASP A 40 -11.41 3.12 7.47
CA ASP A 40 -12.17 3.54 6.30
C ASP A 40 -11.57 3.08 4.97
N ILE A 41 -12.29 3.28 3.87
CA ILE A 41 -11.88 2.94 2.50
C ILE A 41 -12.16 4.07 1.51
N GLU A 42 -11.16 4.79 1.05
CA GLU A 42 -11.34 5.87 0.08
C GLU A 42 -11.18 5.35 -1.36
N VAL A 43 -11.99 5.87 -2.29
CA VAL A 43 -11.71 5.77 -3.72
C VAL A 43 -10.83 6.95 -4.09
N ALA A 44 -9.59 6.68 -4.52
CA ALA A 44 -8.71 7.71 -5.03
C ALA A 44 -9.22 8.21 -6.39
N GLU A 45 -9.19 9.53 -6.60
CA GLU A 45 -9.78 10.24 -7.75
C GLU A 45 -9.48 9.56 -9.11
N GLY A 46 -10.54 9.43 -9.93
CA GLY A 46 -10.56 8.81 -11.26
C GLY A 46 -12.00 8.50 -11.71
N ASP A 47 -12.23 8.28 -13.01
CA ASP A 47 -13.54 8.13 -13.71
C ASP A 47 -14.43 6.94 -13.22
N VAL A 48 -14.83 6.94 -11.96
CA VAL A 48 -15.85 6.03 -11.41
C VAL A 48 -17.04 6.89 -11.00
N SER A 49 -18.24 6.57 -11.50
CA SER A 49 -19.42 7.38 -11.17
C SER A 49 -19.64 7.43 -9.66
N GLU A 50 -19.78 8.66 -9.13
CA GLU A 50 -19.81 8.97 -7.71
C GLU A 50 -20.89 8.18 -6.93
N GLU A 51 -22.02 7.88 -7.57
CA GLU A 51 -23.12 7.09 -6.98
C GLU A 51 -22.78 5.60 -6.77
N ILE A 52 -22.04 4.98 -7.70
CA ILE A 52 -21.62 3.57 -7.59
C ILE A 52 -20.47 3.46 -6.57
N ALA A 53 -19.57 4.45 -6.53
CA ALA A 53 -18.55 4.56 -5.51
C ALA A 53 -19.17 4.70 -4.10
N ALA A 54 -20.17 5.57 -3.94
CA ALA A 54 -20.85 5.81 -2.66
C ALA A 54 -21.67 4.62 -2.14
N LEU A 55 -22.40 3.91 -3.02
CA LEU A 55 -23.20 2.73 -2.63
C LEU A 55 -22.33 1.51 -2.28
N LYS A 56 -21.19 1.32 -2.98
CA LYS A 56 -20.21 0.27 -2.63
C LYS A 56 -19.44 0.64 -1.36
N TYR A 57 -19.10 1.92 -1.15
CA TYR A 57 -18.46 2.46 0.05
C TYR A 57 -19.28 2.20 1.33
N LYS A 58 -20.57 2.57 1.34
CA LYS A 58 -21.45 2.35 2.51
C LYS A 58 -21.61 0.88 2.90
N ARG A 59 -21.67 -0.03 1.93
CA ARG A 59 -21.78 -1.48 2.19
C ARG A 59 -20.45 -2.09 2.64
N HIS A 60 -19.32 -1.53 2.22
CA HIS A 60 -17.99 -1.99 2.62
C HIS A 60 -17.62 -1.61 4.05
N VAL A 61 -17.88 -0.37 4.48
CA VAL A 61 -17.54 0.07 5.85
C VAL A 61 -18.28 -0.75 6.91
N MET A 62 -19.55 -1.11 6.67
CA MET A 62 -20.34 -1.92 7.64
C MET A 62 -19.87 -3.37 7.77
N THR A 63 -19.27 -3.97 6.74
CA THR A 63 -18.83 -5.39 6.76
C THR A 63 -17.39 -5.59 7.23
N ARG A 64 -16.68 -4.49 7.52
CA ARG A 64 -15.26 -4.45 7.86
C ARG A 64 -14.97 -3.81 9.22
N GLN A 65 -15.99 -3.59 10.05
CA GLN A 65 -15.81 -2.99 11.38
C GLN A 65 -14.85 -3.77 12.30
N ASN A 66 -14.74 -5.09 12.07
CA ASN A 66 -13.86 -5.97 12.81
C ASN A 66 -12.55 -6.30 12.07
N LEU A 67 -12.27 -5.61 10.95
CA LEU A 67 -11.08 -5.84 10.16
C LEU A 67 -9.85 -5.32 10.91
N THR A 68 -8.89 -6.20 11.13
CA THR A 68 -7.60 -5.89 11.73
C THR A 68 -6.48 -6.49 10.90
N LEU A 69 -5.32 -5.83 10.91
CA LEU A 69 -4.07 -6.31 10.35
C LEU A 69 -2.99 -6.23 11.42
N ASP A 70 -2.23 -7.29 11.58
CA ASP A 70 -1.09 -7.34 12.47
C ASP A 70 0.16 -7.65 11.65
N PHE A 71 1.20 -6.83 11.82
CA PHE A 71 2.51 -7.02 11.19
C PHE A 71 3.54 -7.26 12.28
N PHE A 72 4.25 -8.38 12.21
CA PHE A 72 5.14 -8.79 13.29
C PHE A 72 6.37 -9.52 12.76
N MET A 73 7.38 -9.58 13.64
CA MET A 73 8.58 -10.38 13.42
C MET A 73 8.39 -11.74 14.10
N ASP A 74 8.27 -12.81 13.32
CA ASP A 74 8.32 -14.17 13.84
C ASP A 74 9.78 -14.61 14.01
N ARG A 75 10.11 -15.08 15.22
CA ARG A 75 11.46 -15.45 15.67
C ARG A 75 12.53 -14.36 15.41
N ASN A 76 12.15 -13.09 15.40
CA ASN A 76 13.01 -11.94 15.06
C ASN A 76 13.67 -11.99 13.66
N VAL A 77 13.19 -12.86 12.76
CA VAL A 77 13.79 -13.05 11.42
C VAL A 77 12.75 -12.89 10.33
N PHE A 78 11.56 -13.46 10.52
CA PHE A 78 10.56 -13.54 9.47
C PHE A 78 9.52 -12.44 9.63
N ARG A 79 9.41 -11.59 8.62
CA ARG A 79 8.36 -10.57 8.52
C ARG A 79 7.05 -11.23 8.16
N ARG A 80 6.10 -11.25 9.09
CA ARG A 80 4.80 -11.92 8.98
C ARG A 80 3.67 -10.94 9.09
N TYR A 81 2.56 -11.27 8.44
CA TYR A 81 1.31 -10.56 8.63
C TYR A 81 0.19 -11.54 8.95
N ARG A 82 -0.80 -11.04 9.71
CA ARG A 82 -2.07 -11.70 9.98
C ARG A 82 -3.18 -10.68 9.78
N GLY A 83 -4.24 -11.05 9.07
CA GLY A 83 -5.44 -10.24 8.96
C GLY A 83 -6.63 -11.01 9.52
N LYS A 84 -7.49 -10.35 10.28
CA LYS A 84 -8.72 -10.94 10.83
C LYS A 84 -9.91 -10.03 10.56
N ASN A 85 -11.03 -10.61 10.13
CA ASN A 85 -12.31 -9.92 10.03
C ASN A 85 -13.44 -10.90 10.37
N GLY A 86 -13.96 -10.83 11.60
CA GLY A 86 -14.88 -11.84 12.12
C GLY A 86 -14.22 -13.23 12.13
N ASP A 87 -14.85 -14.20 11.47
CA ASP A 87 -14.37 -15.58 11.36
C ASP A 87 -13.40 -15.80 10.19
N THR A 88 -13.13 -14.77 9.39
CA THR A 88 -12.17 -14.85 8.28
C THR A 88 -10.79 -14.43 8.74
N GLU A 89 -9.79 -15.26 8.47
CA GLU A 89 -8.38 -14.99 8.74
C GLU A 89 -7.53 -15.15 7.47
N VAL A 90 -6.51 -14.32 7.34
CA VAL A 90 -5.46 -14.43 6.32
C VAL A 90 -4.10 -14.35 6.98
N THR A 91 -3.14 -15.12 6.48
CA THR A 91 -1.76 -15.06 6.98
C THR A 91 -0.75 -15.12 5.85
N GLY A 92 0.45 -14.64 6.12
CA GLY A 92 1.55 -14.75 5.18
C GLY A 92 2.80 -14.02 5.65
N SER A 93 3.74 -13.85 4.74
CA SER A 93 4.91 -13.01 4.92
C SER A 93 4.83 -11.75 4.07
N PHE A 94 5.62 -10.74 4.41
CA PHE A 94 5.66 -9.50 3.64
C PHE A 94 7.06 -8.95 3.50
N LYS A 95 7.24 -8.10 2.51
CA LYS A 95 8.46 -7.32 2.28
C LYS A 95 8.06 -5.91 1.84
N ILE A 96 8.77 -4.90 2.34
CA ILE A 96 8.69 -3.55 1.78
C ILE A 96 9.72 -3.45 0.67
N SER A 97 9.31 -2.92 -0.47
CA SER A 97 10.20 -2.70 -1.62
C SER A 97 9.84 -1.40 -2.30
N SER A 98 10.85 -0.69 -2.79
CA SER A 98 10.60 0.53 -3.54
C SER A 98 10.75 0.30 -5.05
N ARG A 99 9.85 0.90 -5.85
CA ARG A 99 10.06 1.04 -7.31
C ARG A 99 10.29 2.51 -7.64
N ARG A 100 11.29 2.75 -8.49
CA ARG A 100 11.58 4.09 -9.01
C ARG A 100 10.82 4.34 -10.30
N TYR A 101 10.26 5.54 -10.42
CA TYR A 101 9.66 6.08 -11.63
C TYR A 101 10.20 7.50 -11.83
N GLY A 102 11.09 7.67 -12.81
CA GLY A 102 11.94 8.86 -12.86
C GLY A 102 12.83 8.95 -11.61
N ASP A 103 12.87 10.13 -10.99
CA ASP A 103 13.64 10.37 -9.77
C ASP A 103 12.88 10.02 -8.49
N GLU A 104 11.58 9.71 -8.59
CA GLU A 104 10.72 9.42 -7.45
C GLU A 104 10.74 7.93 -7.09
N SER A 105 10.85 7.66 -5.78
CA SER A 105 10.83 6.31 -5.22
C SER A 105 9.52 6.08 -4.49
N PHE A 106 8.76 5.09 -4.95
CA PHE A 106 7.47 4.75 -4.38
C PHE A 106 7.60 3.45 -3.58
N PRO A 107 7.28 3.44 -2.27
CA PRO A 107 7.30 2.24 -1.47
C PRO A 107 6.03 1.40 -1.69
N TYR A 108 6.22 0.08 -1.73
CA TYR A 108 5.15 -0.91 -1.83
C TYR A 108 5.35 -2.01 -0.80
N LEU A 109 4.25 -2.43 -0.20
CA LEU A 109 4.11 -3.67 0.54
C LEU A 109 3.88 -4.81 -0.45
N ARG A 110 4.86 -5.70 -0.56
CA ARG A 110 4.73 -6.98 -1.25
C ARG A 110 4.33 -8.04 -0.25
N VAL A 111 3.25 -8.75 -0.51
CA VAL A 111 2.77 -9.83 0.37
C VAL A 111 2.86 -11.18 -0.30
N PHE A 112 3.18 -12.18 0.51
CA PHE A 112 3.24 -13.59 0.14
C PHE A 112 2.28 -14.33 1.05
N ARG A 113 1.14 -14.71 0.49
CA ARG A 113 0.08 -15.37 1.23
C ARG A 113 0.46 -16.81 1.53
N ASP A 114 0.25 -17.22 2.77
CA ASP A 114 0.33 -18.62 3.19
C ASP A 114 -1.07 -19.23 3.25
N THR A 115 -2.03 -18.54 3.88
CA THR A 115 -3.42 -19.02 4.05
C THR A 115 -4.46 -17.91 3.86
N GLY A 116 -5.70 -18.32 3.62
CA GLY A 116 -6.86 -17.41 3.48
C GLY A 116 -7.02 -16.81 2.09
N LEU A 117 -7.77 -15.71 2.00
CA LEU A 117 -7.96 -14.96 0.75
C LEU A 117 -6.69 -14.17 0.38
N PRO A 118 -6.48 -13.85 -0.92
CA PRO A 118 -5.52 -12.82 -1.30
C PRO A 118 -5.74 -11.56 -0.45
N LEU A 119 -4.67 -10.93 0.02
CA LEU A 119 -4.80 -9.78 0.93
C LEU A 119 -5.69 -8.69 0.31
N TYR A 120 -5.62 -8.51 -1.01
CA TYR A 120 -6.49 -7.62 -1.73
C TYR A 120 -8.00 -7.93 -1.54
N ASP A 121 -8.41 -9.15 -1.88
CA ASP A 121 -9.79 -9.62 -1.71
C ASP A 121 -10.19 -9.55 -0.23
N PHE A 122 -9.25 -9.83 0.67
CA PHE A 122 -9.46 -9.72 2.10
C PHE A 122 -9.64 -8.28 2.58
N LEU A 123 -9.00 -7.27 2.00
CA LEU A 123 -9.18 -5.88 2.39
C LEU A 123 -10.47 -5.31 1.83
N THR A 124 -10.77 -5.65 0.58
CA THR A 124 -11.85 -4.99 -0.17
C THR A 124 -13.12 -5.80 -0.30
N ASN A 125 -13.12 -7.10 -0.01
CA ASN A 125 -14.23 -8.02 -0.31
C ASN A 125 -14.63 -8.05 -1.80
N MET A 126 -13.74 -7.58 -2.68
CA MET A 126 -13.92 -7.68 -4.12
C MET A 126 -13.09 -8.85 -4.59
N SER A 127 -13.72 -9.82 -5.25
CA SER A 127 -12.97 -10.89 -5.92
C SER A 127 -12.21 -10.28 -7.10
N THR A 128 -10.89 -10.46 -7.17
CA THR A 128 -10.08 -10.15 -8.36
C THR A 128 -10.73 -10.58 -9.68
N SER A 129 -11.44 -11.71 -9.70
CA SER A 129 -12.14 -12.21 -10.89
C SER A 129 -13.33 -11.36 -11.35
N ARG A 130 -13.97 -10.60 -10.46
CA ARG A 130 -15.08 -9.68 -10.81
C ARG A 130 -14.59 -8.37 -11.42
N LEU A 131 -13.35 -7.98 -11.14
CA LEU A 131 -12.74 -6.75 -11.65
C LEU A 131 -12.10 -6.92 -13.03
N LYS A 132 -11.77 -8.15 -13.43
CA LYS A 132 -11.33 -8.45 -14.80
C LYS A 132 -12.41 -8.19 -15.86
N ASN A 133 -13.68 -8.14 -15.46
CA ASN A 133 -14.83 -8.07 -16.36
C ASN A 133 -15.58 -6.72 -16.33
N GLN A 134 -15.21 -5.79 -15.46
CA GLN A 134 -15.81 -4.44 -15.41
C GLN A 134 -14.74 -3.41 -15.79
N ASP A 135 -14.84 -2.93 -17.03
CA ASP A 135 -14.28 -1.69 -17.58
C ASP A 135 -12.83 -1.35 -17.24
N ASN A 136 -11.89 -1.74 -18.11
CA ASN A 136 -10.57 -1.10 -18.36
C ASN A 136 -9.61 -0.80 -17.18
N VAL A 137 -10.00 -1.03 -15.92
CA VAL A 137 -9.16 -0.87 -14.74
C VAL A 137 -8.34 -2.14 -14.59
N SER A 138 -7.26 -2.25 -15.37
CA SER A 138 -6.25 -3.27 -15.10
C SER A 138 -5.58 -2.93 -13.76
N MET A 139 -6.13 -3.41 -12.65
CA MET A 139 -5.45 -3.36 -11.36
C MET A 139 -4.31 -4.36 -11.35
N ARG A 140 -3.25 -4.08 -12.10
CA ARG A 140 -2.00 -4.87 -12.09
C ARG A 140 -1.45 -5.04 -10.67
N ALA A 141 -1.71 -4.08 -9.78
CA ALA A 141 -1.36 -4.16 -8.36
C ALA A 141 -1.96 -5.38 -7.64
N ALA A 142 -3.19 -5.78 -8.01
CA ALA A 142 -3.85 -6.97 -7.47
C ALA A 142 -3.28 -8.27 -8.05
N GLU A 143 -2.79 -8.26 -9.29
CA GLU A 143 -2.12 -9.41 -9.91
C GLU A 143 -0.70 -9.62 -9.38
N ASP A 144 0.01 -8.54 -9.04
CA ASP A 144 1.41 -8.60 -8.60
C ASP A 144 1.59 -8.85 -7.09
N ASN A 145 0.52 -8.76 -6.27
CA ASN A 145 0.54 -8.72 -4.80
C ASN A 145 1.23 -7.47 -4.21
N TRP A 146 1.10 -6.32 -4.87
CA TRP A 146 1.80 -5.09 -4.50
C TRP A 146 0.79 -4.04 -4.07
N LEU A 147 0.89 -3.60 -2.82
CA LEU A 147 0.08 -2.51 -2.28
C LEU A 147 0.98 -1.31 -2.05
N GLY A 148 0.59 -0.12 -2.50
CA GLY A 148 1.20 1.11 -2.03
C GLY A 148 1.11 1.18 -0.51
N VAL A 149 2.20 1.57 0.14
CA VAL A 149 2.25 1.66 1.60
C VAL A 149 2.68 3.05 2.02
N SER A 150 1.88 3.68 2.89
CA SER A 150 2.27 4.88 3.63
C SER A 150 1.89 4.66 5.09
N VAL A 151 2.81 4.97 6.00
CA VAL A 151 2.63 4.72 7.43
C VAL A 151 3.16 5.89 8.25
N THR A 152 2.33 6.38 9.15
CA THR A 152 2.67 7.32 10.22
C THR A 152 2.66 6.59 11.55
N ASP A 153 2.89 7.31 12.64
CA ASP A 153 2.92 6.70 13.96
C ASP A 153 1.53 6.17 14.38
N ASP A 154 0.45 6.72 13.84
CA ASP A 154 -0.94 6.42 14.20
C ASP A 154 -1.81 5.90 13.05
N LYS A 155 -1.39 6.08 11.78
CA LYS A 155 -2.15 5.68 10.59
C LYS A 155 -1.35 4.79 9.66
N LEU A 156 -2.04 3.84 9.06
CA LEU A 156 -1.55 3.02 7.97
C LEU A 156 -2.49 3.16 6.78
N TYR A 157 -1.90 3.42 5.62
CA TYR A 157 -2.59 3.51 4.34
C TYR A 157 -2.07 2.41 3.43
N LEU A 158 -2.97 1.49 3.05
CA LEU A 158 -2.72 0.49 2.02
C LEU A 158 -3.48 0.88 0.77
N THR A 159 -2.76 1.29 -0.26
CA THR A 159 -3.36 1.77 -1.51
C THR A 159 -3.17 0.77 -2.62
N MET A 160 -4.27 0.34 -3.21
CA MET A 160 -4.26 -0.40 -4.46
C MET A 160 -4.30 0.59 -5.60
N TYR A 161 -3.17 0.78 -6.27
CA TYR A 161 -3.13 1.69 -7.40
C TYR A 161 -3.64 1.03 -8.68
N GLY A 162 -4.23 1.85 -9.55
CA GLY A 162 -4.39 1.53 -10.96
C GLY A 162 -3.06 1.62 -11.72
N LYS A 163 -3.11 2.20 -12.92
CA LYS A 163 -1.92 2.29 -13.80
C LYS A 163 -0.99 3.41 -13.32
N MET A 164 0.27 3.34 -13.74
CA MET A 164 1.19 4.48 -13.60
C MET A 164 1.05 5.33 -14.86
N GLU A 165 0.78 6.61 -14.69
CA GLU A 165 0.49 7.55 -15.75
C GLU A 165 1.39 8.78 -15.62
N LEU A 166 1.85 9.30 -16.76
CA LEU A 166 2.63 10.53 -16.78
C LEU A 166 1.65 11.70 -16.85
N THR A 167 1.64 12.54 -15.81
CA THR A 167 0.81 13.74 -15.71
C THR A 167 1.66 14.99 -15.96
N PRO A 168 1.05 16.18 -16.16
CA PRO A 168 1.80 17.43 -16.25
C PRO A 168 2.68 17.72 -15.02
N ASN A 169 2.34 17.14 -13.86
CA ASN A 169 3.09 17.30 -12.61
C ASN A 169 4.10 16.16 -12.35
N GLY A 170 4.32 15.27 -13.32
CA GLY A 170 5.21 14.12 -13.19
C GLY A 170 4.47 12.78 -13.15
N TRP A 171 5.18 11.73 -12.75
CA TRP A 171 4.61 10.37 -12.68
C TRP A 171 3.60 10.27 -11.52
N ALA A 172 2.35 9.96 -11.85
CA ALA A 172 1.29 9.74 -10.87
C ALA A 172 0.65 8.36 -11.05
N ARG A 173 0.16 7.80 -9.95
CA ARG A 173 -0.65 6.58 -9.99
C ARG A 173 -2.10 6.97 -10.25
N SER A 174 -2.70 6.45 -11.31
CA SER A 174 -4.11 6.72 -11.65
C SER A 174 -5.04 5.83 -10.85
N GLY A 175 -6.06 6.43 -10.24
CA GLY A 175 -7.13 5.76 -9.51
C GLY A 175 -6.67 4.78 -8.42
N GLY A 176 -7.61 4.35 -7.60
CA GLY A 176 -7.32 3.28 -6.65
C GLY A 176 -8.28 3.19 -5.49
N ILE A 177 -8.10 2.14 -4.71
CA ILE A 177 -8.82 1.95 -3.45
C ILE A 177 -7.78 2.03 -2.34
N ARG A 178 -7.99 2.95 -1.40
CA ARG A 178 -7.11 3.16 -0.25
C ARG A 178 -7.83 2.70 1.00
N CYS A 179 -7.31 1.65 1.62
CA CYS A 179 -7.74 1.23 2.94
C CYS A 179 -6.95 2.00 4.00
N ILE A 180 -7.67 2.59 4.94
CA ILE A 180 -7.14 3.40 6.05
C ILE A 180 -7.28 2.60 7.32
N PHE A 181 -6.21 2.55 8.10
CA PHE A 181 -6.17 1.91 9.39
C PHE A 181 -5.65 2.89 10.44
N GLN A 182 -6.09 2.69 11.67
CA GLN A 182 -5.52 3.31 12.86
C GLN A 182 -4.75 2.27 13.66
N ARG A 183 -3.66 2.67 14.31
CA ARG A 183 -2.93 1.77 15.20
C ARG A 183 -3.83 1.34 16.38
N ALA A 184 -3.88 0.05 16.67
CA ALA A 184 -4.52 -0.45 17.88
C ALA A 184 -3.68 -0.04 19.11
N LYS A 185 -4.36 0.40 20.17
CA LYS A 185 -3.71 0.77 21.44
C LYS A 185 -3.26 -0.45 22.22
#